data_AF-A0A2R6AE81-F1
#
_entry.id   AF-A0A2R6AE81-F1
#
_cell.length_a   1.000
_cell.length_b   1.000
_cell.length_c   1.000
_cell.angle_alpha   90.00
_cell.angle_beta   90.00
_cell.angle_gamma   90.00
#
_symmetry.space_group_name_H-M   'P 1'
#
loop_
_entity.id
_entity.type
_entity.pdbx_description
1 polymer ?
#
loop_
_entity_poly.entity_id
_entity_poly.type
_entity_poly.pdbx_seq_one_letter_code
_entity_poly.pdbx_strand_id
1 'polypeptide(L)'
;MSEEYRGKNNFYPAQAATPLIRSLLQKYFGSDAYLTGEGALAYDTQQQTKKAGIVFAFTFVLLAFAVSLTLVSLVAPILDLVFVSIATALGYFSIFVTGVLFMRVDFVVNYTLSAVILGVTTDYLVFMLARYREELRLGRDKHTALHVAMEKAGSAY
;
A
#
# COMPACT_ATOMS: atom_id res chain seq x y z
N MET A 1 -0.83 10.89 32.26
CA MET A 1 -2.18 11.49 32.21
C MET A 1 -2.60 11.79 30.76
N SER A 2 -2.25 10.92 29.80
CA SER A 2 -2.46 11.12 28.35
C SER A 2 -3.26 10.00 27.69
N GLU A 3 -3.65 8.95 28.43
CA GLU A 3 -4.38 7.80 27.86
C GLU A 3 -5.89 8.05 27.69
N GLU A 4 -6.44 9.12 28.26
CA GLU A 4 -7.90 9.32 28.39
C GLU A 4 -8.53 10.11 27.23
N TYR A 5 -7.75 10.54 26.24
CA TYR A 5 -8.27 11.28 25.06
C TYR A 5 -8.45 10.42 23.80
N ARG A 6 -8.39 9.09 23.93
CA ARG A 6 -8.92 8.18 22.90
C ARG A 6 -10.43 8.19 22.99
N GLY A 7 -11.08 8.98 22.11
CA GLY A 7 -12.52 8.89 21.91
C GLY A 7 -12.91 7.44 21.64
N LYS A 8 -14.13 7.05 22.06
CA LYS A 8 -14.72 5.68 22.02
C LYS A 8 -14.59 4.93 20.67
N ASN A 9 -14.09 5.60 19.63
CA ASN A 9 -13.99 5.18 18.23
C ASN A 9 -12.56 5.18 17.67
N ASN A 10 -11.50 5.24 18.50
CA ASN A 10 -10.08 5.26 18.09
C ASN A 10 -9.68 6.39 17.12
N PHE A 11 -10.54 7.40 16.98
CA PHE A 11 -10.31 8.60 16.20
C PHE A 11 -10.19 9.76 17.18
N TYR A 12 -9.20 10.63 17.03
CA TYR A 12 -9.16 11.86 17.82
C TYR A 12 -10.34 12.73 17.35
N PRO A 13 -11.36 13.01 18.19
CA PRO A 13 -12.43 13.93 17.79
C PRO A 13 -11.87 15.30 17.36
N ALA A 14 -10.71 15.67 17.94
CA ALA A 14 -9.92 16.82 17.53
C ALA A 14 -9.42 16.75 16.06
N GLN A 15 -9.15 15.56 15.50
CA GLN A 15 -8.71 15.40 14.10
C GLN A 15 -9.79 15.84 13.11
N ALA A 16 -11.06 15.52 13.38
CA ALA A 16 -12.20 15.95 12.54
C ALA A 16 -12.46 17.46 12.63
N ALA A 17 -12.23 18.05 13.81
CA ALA A 17 -12.38 19.48 14.04
C ALA A 17 -11.16 20.31 13.60
N THR A 18 -10.01 19.69 13.39
CA THR A 18 -8.75 20.34 13.00
C THR A 18 -8.88 21.31 11.82
N PRO A 19 -9.52 20.98 10.68
CA PRO A 19 -9.64 21.92 9.57
C PRO A 19 -10.49 23.15 9.91
N LEU A 20 -11.52 22.99 10.72
CA LEU A 20 -12.37 24.10 11.19
C LEU A 20 -11.61 25.00 12.17
N ILE A 21 -10.90 24.40 13.12
CA ILE A 21 -10.11 25.15 14.09
C ILE A 21 -8.99 25.91 13.38
N ARG A 22 -8.31 25.28 12.42
CA ARG A 22 -7.23 25.91 11.64
C ARG A 22 -7.74 27.11 10.82
N SER A 23 -8.92 27.03 10.21
CA SER A 23 -9.48 28.15 9.44
C SER A 23 -9.92 29.32 10.32
N LEU A 24 -10.47 29.05 11.50
CA LEU A 24 -10.79 30.10 12.49
C LEU A 24 -9.52 30.75 13.04
N LEU A 25 -8.50 29.94 13.35
CA LEU A 25 -7.21 30.41 13.85
C LEU A 25 -6.53 31.34 12.84
N GLN A 26 -6.51 30.96 11.56
CA GLN A 26 -6.00 31.84 10.49
C GLN A 26 -6.83 33.12 10.31
N LYS A 27 -8.16 33.04 10.46
CA LYS A 27 -9.05 34.19 10.33
C LYS A 27 -8.85 35.25 11.43
N TYR A 28 -8.61 34.82 12.66
CA TYR A 28 -8.51 35.73 13.81
C TYR A 28 -7.08 36.08 14.23
N PHE A 29 -6.11 35.20 13.96
CA PHE A 29 -4.71 35.35 14.41
C PHE A 29 -3.70 35.45 13.27
N GLY A 30 -4.15 35.41 12.00
CA GLY A 30 -3.29 35.54 10.83
C GLY A 30 -2.59 34.22 10.42
N SER A 31 -1.80 34.29 9.35
CA SER A 31 -1.12 33.14 8.75
C SER A 31 -0.02 32.52 9.60
N ASP A 32 0.51 33.27 10.57
CA ASP A 32 1.64 32.85 11.42
C ASP A 32 1.18 32.03 12.64
N ALA A 33 -0.12 31.85 12.81
CA ALA A 33 -0.69 31.06 13.88
C ALA A 33 -0.72 29.57 13.49
N TYR A 34 -0.07 28.72 14.29
CA TYR A 34 0.03 27.29 14.06
C TYR A 34 -0.88 26.48 15.00
N LEU A 35 -1.49 25.43 14.46
CA LEU A 35 -2.32 24.49 15.21
C LEU A 35 -1.55 23.19 15.45
N THR A 36 -1.35 22.83 16.72
CA THR A 36 -0.65 21.62 17.17
C THR A 36 -1.54 20.75 18.08
N GLY A 37 -1.01 19.64 18.59
CA GLY A 37 -1.71 18.63 19.39
C GLY A 37 -2.03 17.36 18.61
N GLU A 38 -2.41 16.29 19.31
CA GLU A 38 -2.55 14.94 18.72
C GLU A 38 -3.53 14.89 17.54
N GLY A 39 -4.67 15.59 17.63
CA GLY A 39 -5.64 15.65 16.53
C GLY A 39 -5.10 16.35 15.28
N ALA A 40 -4.35 17.44 15.46
CA ALA A 40 -3.74 18.19 14.36
C ALA A 40 -2.61 17.40 13.70
N LEU A 41 -1.76 16.75 14.51
CA LEU A 41 -0.69 15.87 14.05
C LEU A 41 -1.23 14.66 13.29
N ALA A 42 -2.29 14.02 13.78
CA ALA A 42 -2.93 12.90 13.10
C ALA A 42 -3.55 13.33 11.76
N TYR A 43 -4.18 14.52 11.71
CA TYR A 43 -4.72 15.09 10.47
C TYR A 43 -3.63 15.36 9.44
N ASP A 44 -2.56 16.04 9.85
CA ASP A 44 -1.45 16.40 8.97
C ASP A 44 -0.73 15.16 8.47
N THR A 45 -0.52 14.15 9.33
CA THR A 45 0.06 12.85 8.93
C THR A 45 -0.79 12.17 7.87
N GLN A 46 -2.12 12.07 8.08
CA GLN A 46 -3.01 11.47 7.09
C GLN A 46 -2.98 12.20 5.75
N GLN A 47 -2.93 13.54 5.77
CA GLN A 47 -2.86 14.34 4.54
C GLN A 47 -1.53 14.16 3.81
N GLN A 48 -0.41 14.14 4.53
CA GLN A 48 0.90 13.88 3.93
C GLN A 48 0.96 12.48 3.30
N THR A 49 0.40 11.47 3.97
CA THR A 49 0.39 10.11 3.43
C THR A 49 -0.52 9.99 2.20
N LYS A 50 -1.64 10.73 2.12
CA LYS A 50 -2.42 10.82 0.88
C LYS A 50 -1.61 11.38 -0.29
N LYS A 51 -0.79 12.40 -0.04
CA LYS A 51 0.12 12.97 -1.06
C LYS A 51 1.25 12.02 -1.42
N ALA A 52 1.72 11.20 -0.48
CA ALA A 52 2.74 10.17 -0.73
C ALA A 52 2.30 9.13 -1.77
N GLY A 53 1.00 9.00 -2.06
CA GLY A 53 0.51 8.14 -3.14
C GLY A 53 1.16 8.40 -4.50
N ILE A 54 1.53 9.66 -4.80
CA ILE A 54 2.30 10.00 -6.00
C ILE A 54 3.70 9.39 -5.97
N VAL A 55 4.37 9.45 -4.82
CA VAL A 55 5.71 8.88 -4.63
C VAL A 55 5.67 7.35 -4.81
N PHE A 56 4.64 6.69 -4.28
CA PHE A 56 4.40 5.26 -4.52
C PHE A 56 4.19 4.95 -6.00
N ALA A 57 3.37 5.74 -6.71
CA ALA A 57 3.15 5.55 -8.13
C ALA A 57 4.46 5.70 -8.94
N PHE A 58 5.26 6.72 -8.65
CA PHE A 58 6.58 6.89 -9.28
C PHE A 58 7.52 5.73 -8.98
N THR A 59 7.59 5.29 -7.72
CA THR A 59 8.43 4.15 -7.30
C THR A 59 8.03 2.87 -8.03
N PHE A 60 6.72 2.61 -8.14
CA PHE A 60 6.20 1.46 -8.87
C PHE A 60 6.58 1.50 -10.36
N VAL A 61 6.42 2.64 -11.03
CA VAL A 61 6.81 2.79 -12.44
C VAL A 61 8.30 2.52 -12.63
N LEU A 62 9.13 3.01 -11.71
CA LEU A 62 10.58 2.82 -11.75
C LEU A 62 10.97 1.34 -11.58
N LEU A 63 10.32 0.63 -10.64
CA LEU A 63 10.51 -0.81 -10.44
C LEU A 63 10.02 -1.61 -11.64
N ALA A 64 8.81 -1.32 -12.15
CA ALA A 64 8.25 -1.97 -13.33
C ALA A 64 9.17 -1.80 -14.56
N PHE A 65 9.77 -0.62 -14.73
CA PHE A 65 10.75 -0.36 -15.78
C PHE A 65 12.03 -1.19 -15.60
N ALA A 66 12.60 -1.23 -14.38
CA ALA A 66 13.79 -2.03 -14.07
C ALA A 66 13.56 -3.54 -14.31
N VAL A 67 12.39 -4.05 -13.90
CA VAL A 67 11.98 -5.44 -14.15
C VAL A 67 11.78 -5.72 -15.63
N SER A 68 11.12 -4.81 -16.35
CA SER A 68 10.91 -4.92 -17.80
C SER A 68 12.23 -4.99 -18.57
N LEU A 69 13.24 -4.20 -18.15
CA LEU A 69 14.58 -4.24 -18.71
C LEU A 69 15.29 -5.59 -18.44
N THR A 70 15.16 -6.10 -17.22
CA THR A 70 15.80 -7.36 -16.79
C THR A 70 15.16 -8.59 -17.44
N LEU A 71 13.82 -8.59 -17.54
CA LEU A 71 13.05 -9.71 -18.08
C LEU A 71 12.74 -9.56 -19.58
N VAL A 72 13.14 -8.46 -20.24
CA VAL A 72 12.93 -8.19 -21.68
C VAL A 72 11.49 -8.56 -22.10
N SER A 73 10.52 -8.18 -21.28
CA SER A 73 9.12 -8.58 -21.46
C SER A 73 8.20 -7.53 -20.89
N LEU A 74 7.38 -6.95 -21.77
CA LEU A 74 6.32 -6.00 -21.40
C LEU A 74 5.14 -6.69 -20.70
N VAL A 75 5.08 -8.03 -20.75
CA VAL A 75 4.01 -8.82 -20.12
C VAL A 75 4.19 -8.86 -18.60
N ALA A 76 5.44 -8.88 -18.12
CA ALA A 76 5.76 -8.92 -16.69
C ALA A 76 5.17 -7.75 -15.90
N PRO A 77 5.40 -6.47 -16.29
CA PRO A 77 4.84 -5.33 -15.55
C PRO A 77 3.30 -5.23 -15.66
N ILE A 78 2.70 -5.72 -16.75
CA ILE A 78 1.24 -5.75 -16.90
C ILE A 78 0.63 -6.77 -15.93
N LEU A 79 1.20 -7.97 -15.86
CA LEU A 79 0.77 -8.98 -14.90
C LEU A 79 0.92 -8.45 -13.47
N ASP A 80 2.03 -7.79 -13.15
CA ASP A 80 2.26 -7.21 -11.83
C ASP A 80 1.16 -6.21 -11.45
N LEU A 81 0.85 -5.28 -12.35
CA LEU A 81 -0.20 -4.30 -12.12
C LEU A 81 -1.58 -4.98 -11.88
N VAL A 82 -1.89 -6.03 -12.63
CA VAL A 82 -3.15 -6.77 -12.47
C VAL A 82 -3.19 -7.46 -11.09
N PHE A 83 -2.14 -8.17 -10.71
CA PHE A 83 -2.09 -8.87 -9.42
C PHE A 83 -2.12 -7.89 -8.25
N VAL A 84 -1.33 -6.81 -8.29
CA VAL A 84 -1.34 -5.77 -7.26
C VAL A 84 -2.72 -5.13 -7.14
N SER A 85 -3.39 -4.86 -8.27
CA SER A 85 -4.74 -4.28 -8.26
C SER A 85 -5.76 -5.20 -7.61
N ILE A 86 -5.75 -6.50 -7.94
CA ILE A 86 -6.65 -7.50 -7.36
C ILE A 86 -6.36 -7.66 -5.87
N ALA A 87 -5.10 -7.83 -5.48
CA ALA A 87 -4.70 -8.01 -4.08
C ALA A 87 -5.08 -6.77 -3.24
N THR A 88 -4.87 -5.58 -3.78
CA THR A 88 -5.25 -4.31 -3.14
C THR A 88 -6.76 -4.22 -2.96
N ALA A 89 -7.55 -4.56 -3.99
CA ALA A 89 -9.00 -4.56 -3.89
C ALA A 89 -9.52 -5.53 -2.81
N LEU A 90 -8.98 -6.75 -2.77
CA LEU A 90 -9.31 -7.74 -1.75
C LEU A 90 -8.89 -7.30 -0.35
N GLY A 91 -7.72 -6.68 -0.22
CA GLY A 91 -7.22 -6.14 1.03
C GLY A 91 -8.12 -5.02 1.59
N TYR A 92 -8.48 -4.04 0.76
CA TYR A 92 -9.41 -2.99 1.16
C TYR A 92 -10.81 -3.51 1.45
N PHE A 93 -11.27 -4.53 0.71
CA PHE A 93 -12.54 -5.21 1.02
C PHE A 93 -12.49 -5.87 2.40
N SER A 94 -11.38 -6.54 2.74
CA SER A 94 -11.18 -7.13 4.08
C SER A 94 -11.19 -6.06 5.18
N ILE A 95 -10.52 -4.93 4.96
CA ILE A 95 -10.57 -3.79 5.89
C ILE A 95 -12.00 -3.27 6.04
N PHE A 96 -12.74 -3.12 4.95
CA PHE A 96 -14.11 -2.63 4.97
C PHE A 96 -15.01 -3.56 5.78
N VAL A 97 -14.96 -4.87 5.50
CA VAL A 97 -15.71 -5.89 6.25
C VAL A 97 -15.34 -5.86 7.73
N THR A 98 -14.05 -5.74 8.04
CA THR A 98 -13.57 -5.64 9.43
C THR A 98 -14.10 -4.38 10.12
N GLY A 99 -14.05 -3.26 9.41
CA GLY A 99 -14.55 -1.94 9.84
C GLY A 99 -16.04 -1.92 10.16
N VAL A 100 -16.83 -2.70 9.43
CA VAL A 100 -18.29 -2.78 9.59
C VAL A 100 -18.70 -3.81 10.65
N LEU A 101 -18.06 -4.99 10.67
CA LEU A 101 -18.53 -6.13 11.46
C LEU A 101 -17.84 -6.30 12.82
N PHE A 102 -16.59 -5.86 12.97
CA PHE A 102 -15.78 -6.17 14.15
C PHE A 102 -15.30 -4.91 14.88
N MET A 103 -14.49 -4.09 14.21
CA MET A 103 -13.89 -2.92 14.82
C MET A 103 -13.42 -1.91 13.76
N ARG A 104 -13.41 -0.63 14.13
CA ARG A 104 -12.86 0.42 13.27
C ARG A 104 -11.35 0.24 13.06
N VAL A 105 -10.93 0.30 11.81
CA VAL A 105 -9.54 0.13 11.37
C VAL A 105 -8.84 1.49 11.30
N ASP A 106 -7.62 1.58 11.85
CA ASP A 106 -6.80 2.78 11.83
C ASP A 106 -6.30 3.09 10.39
N PHE A 107 -6.12 4.37 10.07
CA PHE A 107 -5.57 4.78 8.78
C PHE A 107 -4.17 4.19 8.53
N VAL A 108 -3.37 3.98 9.58
CA VAL A 108 -2.02 3.38 9.46
C VAL A 108 -2.08 1.99 8.82
N VAL A 109 -3.14 1.22 9.09
CA VAL A 109 -3.33 -0.13 8.53
C VAL A 109 -3.55 -0.06 7.03
N ASN A 110 -4.35 0.89 6.53
CA ASN A 110 -4.59 1.06 5.09
C ASN A 110 -3.29 1.28 4.30
N TYR A 111 -2.42 2.15 4.83
CA TYR A 111 -1.16 2.49 4.19
C TYR A 111 -0.16 1.36 4.26
N THR A 112 -0.03 0.73 5.43
CA THR A 112 0.86 -0.42 5.61
C THR A 112 0.44 -1.58 4.72
N LEU A 113 -0.87 -1.86 4.64
CA LEU A 113 -1.42 -2.89 3.76
C LEU A 113 -1.06 -2.63 2.30
N SER A 114 -1.25 -1.41 1.81
CA SER A 114 -0.94 -1.05 0.42
C SER A 114 0.56 -1.24 0.11
N ALA A 115 1.44 -0.82 1.04
CA ALA A 115 2.88 -0.97 0.88
C ALA A 115 3.31 -2.44 0.89
N VAL A 116 2.75 -3.24 1.80
CA VAL A 116 3.03 -4.68 1.90
C VAL A 116 2.54 -5.43 0.67
N ILE A 117 1.31 -5.17 0.20
CA ILE A 117 0.76 -5.83 -0.99
C ILE A 117 1.63 -5.54 -2.20
N LEU A 118 2.03 -4.29 -2.39
CA LEU A 118 2.89 -3.91 -3.51
C LEU A 118 4.23 -4.66 -3.46
N GLY A 119 4.93 -4.64 -2.31
CA GLY A 119 6.22 -5.31 -2.18
C GLY A 119 6.12 -6.82 -2.37
N VAL A 120 5.22 -7.47 -1.63
CA VAL A 120 5.06 -8.93 -1.65
C VAL A 120 4.63 -9.42 -3.03
N THR A 121 3.67 -8.75 -3.68
CA THR A 121 3.17 -9.18 -4.99
C THR A 121 4.25 -9.07 -6.06
N THR A 122 4.95 -7.94 -6.10
CA THR A 122 6.01 -7.72 -7.10
C THR A 122 7.18 -8.68 -6.90
N ASP A 123 7.62 -8.91 -5.66
CA ASP A 123 8.74 -9.81 -5.36
C ASP A 123 8.41 -11.26 -5.79
N TYR A 124 7.21 -11.75 -5.47
CA TYR A 124 6.79 -13.09 -5.87
C TYR A 124 6.65 -13.22 -7.38
N LEU A 125 6.09 -12.22 -8.05
CA LEU A 125 5.89 -12.30 -9.49
C LEU A 125 7.23 -12.29 -10.24
N VAL A 126 8.17 -11.43 -9.86
CA VAL A 126 9.49 -11.37 -10.48
C VAL A 126 10.23 -12.69 -10.30
N PHE A 127 10.21 -13.26 -9.08
CA PHE A 127 10.83 -14.56 -8.81
C PHE A 127 10.20 -15.68 -9.64
N MET A 128 8.87 -15.76 -9.66
CA MET A 128 8.13 -16.78 -10.40
C MET A 128 8.42 -16.70 -11.91
N LEU A 129 8.40 -15.49 -12.47
CA LEU A 129 8.69 -15.26 -13.89
C LEU A 129 10.14 -15.54 -14.23
N ALA A 130 11.09 -15.16 -13.37
CA ALA A 130 12.50 -15.48 -13.56
C ALA A 130 12.71 -16.99 -13.63
N ARG A 131 12.11 -17.75 -12.70
CA ARG A 131 12.19 -19.21 -12.70
C ARG A 131 11.53 -19.82 -13.93
N TYR A 132 10.32 -19.39 -14.27
CA TYR A 132 9.63 -19.86 -15.47
C TYR A 132 10.49 -19.68 -16.74
N ARG A 133 11.16 -18.53 -16.88
CA ARG A 133 12.05 -18.27 -18.02
C ARG A 133 13.32 -19.11 -17.99
N GLU A 134 13.88 -19.38 -16.81
CA GLU A 134 15.02 -20.30 -16.66
C GLU A 134 14.65 -21.71 -17.14
N GLU A 135 13.49 -22.21 -16.73
CA GLU A 135 12.99 -23.54 -17.13
C GLU A 135 12.76 -23.63 -18.65
N LEU A 136 12.22 -22.57 -19.27
CA LEU A 136 12.09 -22.49 -20.73
C LEU A 136 13.45 -22.46 -21.44
N ARG A 137 14.45 -21.76 -20.88
CA ARG A 137 15.82 -21.73 -21.43
C ARG A 137 16.52 -23.08 -21.32
N LEU A 138 16.15 -23.90 -20.34
CA LEU A 138 16.61 -25.28 -20.21
C LEU A 138 15.91 -26.24 -21.20
N GLY A 139 15.06 -25.73 -22.10
CA GLY A 139 14.43 -26.50 -23.16
C GLY A 139 13.16 -27.25 -22.75
N ARG A 140 12.65 -26.99 -21.54
CA ARG A 140 11.38 -27.58 -21.08
C ARG A 140 10.20 -26.97 -21.82
N ASP A 141 9.16 -27.76 -22.04
CA ASP A 141 7.91 -27.26 -22.61
C ASP A 141 7.22 -26.29 -21.64
N LYS A 142 6.28 -25.49 -22.17
CA LYS A 142 5.61 -24.43 -21.41
C LYS A 142 4.85 -24.95 -20.18
N HIS A 143 4.24 -26.13 -20.26
CA HIS A 143 3.47 -26.70 -19.15
C HIS A 143 4.41 -27.21 -18.06
N THR A 144 5.46 -27.95 -18.44
CA THR A 144 6.48 -28.42 -17.49
C THR A 144 7.22 -27.26 -16.86
N ALA A 145 7.59 -26.24 -17.63
CA ALA A 145 8.25 -25.04 -17.09
C ALA A 145 7.39 -24.31 -16.07
N LEU A 146 6.07 -24.20 -16.30
CA LEU A 146 5.14 -23.61 -15.35
C LEU A 146 4.99 -24.48 -14.09
N HIS A 147 4.85 -25.80 -14.26
CA HIS A 147 4.71 -26.73 -13.14
C HIS A 147 5.93 -26.67 -12.22
N VAL A 148 7.15 -26.71 -12.78
CA VAL A 148 8.39 -26.64 -12.00
C VAL A 148 8.56 -25.27 -11.34
N ALA A 149 8.18 -24.18 -12.03
CA ALA A 149 8.21 -22.85 -11.44
C ALA A 149 7.23 -22.74 -10.24
N MET A 150 6.03 -23.32 -10.33
CA MET A 150 5.05 -23.34 -9.24
C MET A 150 5.48 -24.24 -8.07
N GLU A 151 6.00 -25.44 -8.36
CA GLU A 151 6.48 -26.38 -7.35
C GLU A 151 7.66 -25.82 -6.55
N LYS A 152 8.60 -25.14 -7.23
CA LYS A 152 9.72 -24.46 -6.56
C LYS A 152 9.33 -23.16 -5.86
N ALA A 153 8.37 -22.41 -6.41
CA ALA A 153 7.85 -21.23 -5.74
C ALA A 153 7.11 -21.59 -4.45
N GLY A 154 6.46 -22.76 -4.39
CA GLY A 154 5.80 -23.27 -3.18
C GLY A 154 6.71 -23.99 -2.19
N SER A 155 7.84 -24.55 -2.63
CA SER A 155 8.82 -25.24 -1.78
C SER A 155 9.97 -24.35 -1.27
N ALA A 156 9.92 -23.04 -1.54
CA ALA A 156 10.77 -22.05 -0.89
C ALA A 156 10.21 -21.66 0.49
N TYR A 157 9.94 -22.65 1.35
CA TYR A 157 9.95 -22.51 2.81
C TYR A 157 10.22 -23.85 3.49
#